data_AF-A0A958MV18-F1
#
_entry.id   AF-A0A958MV18-F1
#
_cell.length_a   1.000
_cell.length_b   1.000
_cell.length_c   1.000
_cell.angle_alpha   90.00
_cell.angle_beta   90.00
_cell.angle_gamma   90.00
#
_symmetry.space_group_name_H-M   'P 1'
#
loop_
_entity.id
_entity.type
_entity.pdbx_description
1 polymer ?
#
loop_
_entity_poly.entity_id
_entity_poly.type
_entity_poly.pdbx_seq_one_letter_code
_entity_poly.pdbx_strand_id
1 'polypeptide(L)' 'MRRGVLFINLGTTSAPSAEATGQYLREFLIDPYVIDIPNPMRWILVNLLIVPRRQHQSAEAYHS' A
#
# COMPACT_ATOMS: atom_id res chain seq x y z
N MET A 1 17.34 -25.19 23.66
CA MET A 1 16.27 -24.37 23.05
C MET A 1 16.77 -23.82 21.72
N ARG A 2 16.03 -24.02 20.62
CA ARG A 2 16.37 -23.41 19.33
C ARG A 2 15.68 -22.06 19.25
N ARG A 3 16.42 -21.00 18.93
CA ARG A 3 15.89 -19.65 18.74
C ARG A 3 15.65 -19.43 17.25
N GLY A 4 14.42 -19.06 16.90
CA GLY A 4 14.07 -18.56 15.56
C GLY A 4 14.02 -17.05 15.57
N VAL A 5 14.41 -16.43 14.46
CA VAL A 5 14.28 -14.98 14.24
C VAL A 5 13.27 -14.77 13.13
N LEU A 6 12.26 -13.95 13.37
CA LEU A 6 11.28 -13.54 12.37
C LEU A 6 11.65 -12.16 11.86
N PHE A 7 12.00 -12.06 10.58
CA PHE A 7 12.13 -10.79 9.89
C PHE A 7 10.78 -10.41 9.30
N ILE A 8 10.28 -9.24 9.67
CA ILE A 8 9.06 -8.64 9.12
C ILE A 8 9.39 -7.31 8.46
N ASN A 9 8.70 -7.04 7.37
CA ASN A 9 8.71 -5.77 6.65
C ASN A 9 7.32 -5.57 6.04
N LEU A 10 6.98 -4.33 5.67
CA LEU A 10 5.72 -3.99 5.01
C LEU A 10 5.64 -4.52 3.56
N GLY A 11 6.76 -4.95 3.00
CA GLY A 11 6.90 -5.21 1.58
C GLY A 11 7.06 -3.90 0.80
N THR A 12 7.25 -4.05 -0.51
CA THR A 12 7.38 -2.93 -1.46
C THR A 12 6.65 -3.31 -2.75
N THR A 13 6.47 -2.34 -3.66
CA THR A 13 5.92 -2.61 -4.98
C THR A 13 6.80 -3.61 -5.76
N SER A 14 6.18 -4.49 -6.54
CA SER A 14 6.90 -5.48 -7.36
C SER A 14 7.59 -4.86 -8.58
N ALA A 15 7.13 -3.68 -9.02
CA ALA A 15 7.71 -2.91 -10.11
C ALA A 15 7.45 -1.41 -9.89
N PRO A 16 8.31 -0.52 -10.43
CA PRO A 16 8.08 0.92 -10.39
C PRO A 16 6.97 1.38 -11.37
N SER A 17 6.00 0.53 -11.70
CA SER A 17 4.87 0.92 -12.55
C SER A 17 3.72 1.47 -11.70
N ALA A 18 2.91 2.35 -12.30
CA ALA A 18 1.72 2.87 -11.64
C ALA A 18 0.76 1.74 -11.23
N GLU A 19 0.60 0.72 -12.06
CA GLU A 19 -0.30 -0.41 -11.76
C GLU A 19 0.17 -1.22 -10.53
N ALA A 20 1.45 -1.62 -10.50
CA ALA A 20 2.01 -2.38 -9.37
C ALA A 20 1.99 -1.56 -8.07
N THR A 21 2.32 -0.27 -8.18
CA THR A 21 2.29 0.67 -7.04
C THR A 21 0.87 0.87 -6.54
N GLY A 22 -0.10 0.98 -7.44
CA GLY A 22 -1.52 1.12 -7.10
C GLY A 22 -2.08 -0.13 -6.41
N GLN A 23 -1.65 -1.33 -6.83
CA GLN A 23 -2.01 -2.57 -6.14
C GLN A 23 -1.46 -2.60 -4.72
N TYR A 24 -0.15 -2.35 -4.55
CA TYR A 24 0.48 -2.28 -3.23
C TYR A 24 -0.19 -1.26 -2.30
N LEU A 25 -0.44 -0.04 -2.79
CA LEU A 25 -1.10 1.01 -2.01
C LEU A 25 -2.52 0.63 -1.60
N ARG A 26 -3.26 -0.08 -2.46
CA ARG A 26 -4.62 -0.54 -2.12
C ARG A 26 -4.59 -1.57 -1.00
N GLU A 27 -3.68 -2.55 -1.07
CA GLU A 27 -3.51 -3.58 -0.04
C GLU A 27 -3.05 -2.98 1.29
N PHE A 28 -2.11 -2.04 1.26
CA PHE A 28 -1.60 -1.38 2.46
C PHE A 28 -2.63 -0.46 3.12
N LEU A 29 -3.33 0.38 2.35
CA LEU A 29 -4.21 1.42 2.89
C LEU A 29 -5.60 0.92 3.27
N ILE A 30 -6.02 -0.28 2.82
CA ILE A 30 -7.29 -0.87 3.25
C ILE A 30 -7.20 -1.50 4.64
N ASP A 31 -5.99 -1.62 5.20
CA ASP A 31 -5.75 -2.12 6.55
C ASP A 31 -6.30 -1.14 7.62
N PRO A 32 -7.16 -1.62 8.55
CA PRO A 32 -7.68 -0.79 9.64
C PRO A 32 -6.62 -0.25 10.60
N TYR A 33 -5.46 -0.89 10.70
CA TYR A 33 -4.35 -0.42 11.53
C TYR A 33 -3.54 0.69 10.85
N VAL A 34 -3.76 0.94 9.55
CA VAL A 34 -3.11 2.03 8.80
C VAL A 34 -4.03 3.25 8.69
N ILE A 35 -5.33 3.04 8.42
CA ILE A 35 -6.34 4.11 8.41
C ILE A 35 -7.53 3.71 9.29
N ASP A 36 -7.65 4.42 10.41
CA ASP A 36 -8.69 4.22 11.42
C ASP A 36 -10.00 4.97 11.08
N ILE A 37 -10.70 4.49 10.05
CA ILE A 37 -12.06 4.91 9.67
C ILE A 37 -12.92 3.70 9.31
N PRO A 38 -14.27 3.79 9.36
CA PRO A 38 -15.15 2.67 9.04
C PRO A 38 -14.89 2.07 7.65
N ASN A 39 -14.95 0.74 7.52
CA ASN A 39 -14.60 0.01 6.29
C ASN A 39 -15.20 0.57 4.99
N PRO A 40 -16.50 0.96 4.91
CA PRO A 40 -17.06 1.50 3.67
C PRO A 40 -16.44 2.85 3.29
N MET A 41 -16.20 3.71 4.28
CA MET A 41 -15.58 5.01 4.09
C MET A 41 -14.11 4.86 3.70
N ARG A 42 -13.40 3.92 4.32
CA ARG A 42 -12.02 3.57 3.93
C ARG A 42 -11.94 3.06 2.51
N TRP A 43 -12.84 2.17 2.12
CA TRP A 43 -12.86 1.63 0.77
C TRP A 43 -13.06 2.74 -0.27
N ILE A 44 -14.00 3.66 -0.05
CA ILE A 44 -14.24 4.81 -0.93
C ILE A 44 -13.00 5.71 -1.00
N LEU A 45 -12.45 6.09 0.15
CA LEU A 45 -11.27 6.96 0.23
C LEU A 45 -10.07 6.35 -0.50
N VAL A 46 -9.78 5.08 -0.25
CA VAL A 46 -8.62 4.39 -0.82
C VAL A 46 -8.79 4.18 -2.32
N ASN A 47 -9.90 3.60 -2.76
CA ASN A 47 -10.08 3.18 -4.16
C ASN A 47 -10.42 4.33 -5.11
N LEU A 48 -11.12 5.37 -4.65
CA LEU A 48 -11.58 6.45 -5.53
C LEU A 48 -10.71 7.71 -5.45
N LEU A 49 -10.08 7.99 -4.30
CA LEU A 49 -9.34 9.23 -4.10
C LEU A 49 -7.83 9.02 -4.02
N ILE A 50 -7.38 8.09 -3.17
CA ILE A 50 -5.95 7.94 -2.88
C ILE A 50 -5.24 7.17 -4.00
N VAL A 51 -5.64 5.93 -4.28
CA VAL A 51 -4.92 5.06 -5.22
C VAL A 51 -4.83 5.66 -6.63
N PRO A 52 -5.93 6.16 -7.25
CA PRO A 52 -5.86 6.72 -8.60
C PRO A 52 -4.88 7.90 -8.73
N ARG A 53 -4.73 8.69 -7.67
CA ARG A 53 -3.83 9.85 -7.63
C ARG A 53 -2.40 9.46 -7.28
N ARG A 54 -2.22 8.68 -6.22
CA ARG A 54 -0.91 8.37 -5.66
C ARG A 54 -0.15 7.31 -6.44
N GLN A 55 -0.84 6.43 -7.18
CA GLN A 55 -0.16 5.38 -7.95
C GLN A 55 0.86 5.95 -8.96
N HIS A 56 0.59 7.10 -9.57
CA HIS A 56 1.50 7.75 -10.51
C HIS A 56 2.66 8.45 -9.78
N GLN A 57 2.34 9.27 -8.78
CA GLN A 57 3.36 10.01 -8.01
C GLN A 57 4.32 9.09 -7.27
N SER A 58 3.81 8.01 -6.67
CA SER A 58 4.64 7.04 -5.96
C SER A 58 5.46 6.18 -6.91
N ALA A 59 4.93 5.83 -8.10
CA ALA A 59 5.71 5.09 -9.10
C ALA A 59 6.92 5.89 -9.59
N GLU A 60 6.77 7.20 -9.82
CA GLU A 60 7.89 8.10 -10.16
C GLU A 60 8.97 8.11 -9.07
N ALA A 61 8.59 8.08 -7.79
CA ALA A 61 9.54 8.02 -6.69
C ALA A 61 10.30 6.68 -6.61
N TYR A 62 9.79 5.60 -7.20
CA TYR A 62 10.51 4.33 -7.32
C TYR A 62 11.43 4.25 -8.55
N HIS A 63 11.35 5.22 -9.47
CA HIS A 63 12.20 5.28 -10.65
C HIS A 63 13.53 6.04 -10.43
N SER A 64 13.62 6.84 -9.37
CA SER A 64 14.79 7.64 -8.98
C SER A 64 15.73 6.87 -8.05
#